data_AF-A0A6J7AM89-F1
#
_entry.id   AF-A0A6J7AM89-F1
#
_cell.length_a   1.000
_cell.length_b   1.000
_cell.length_c   1.000
_cell.angle_alpha   90.00
_cell.angle_beta   90.00
_cell.angle_gamma   90.00
#
_symmetry.space_group_name_H-M   'P 1'
#
loop_
_entity.id
_entity.type
_entity.pdbx_description
1 polymer ?
#
loop_
_entity_poly.entity_id
_entity_poly.type
_entity_poly.pdbx_seq_one_letter_code
_entity_poly.pdbx_strand_id
1 'polypeptide(L)'
;MRSACRFGDLAVPSAGMPPILTTRRSLLLCVAAIVVAVLAAPAELPTAGAGQPTPRAADVPTGCVQHSGDQGADYRCAGRFLATPSGPHTWAGQWLFVDESGRTRRGTCTYQLGTHPTTAVAAHRVAASLPNDPTGQRSAYLTWKYGQTDDDLTAAAMWVVAHYYSQDESALGAGPLIPSLTDNAVTAGFPDLQRRAVDLDVEAERMSGEWVLTASLAPDGMLALELTTSASPDAAPSPVPDQPISVLVSGSDLPLAATTGADGTTTVAVPIPSSGTVTVVATAAAPGPAEVYLGEPALPDADGAQPLLTAGRAGVVQATVRLDVPEPTGPTPTDPTPTDPPPTDPTPTDPAAASTPLPHTGGRGDGAVAYLATALLVGGIGLLGTLRRREPQREPAFASPHLHSHG
;
A
#
# COMPACT_ATOMS: atom_id res chain seq x y z
N MET A 1 16.98 -43.22 36.15
CA MET A 1 15.57 -43.66 36.27
C MET A 1 14.86 -43.29 34.99
N ARG A 2 14.31 -44.28 34.28
CA ARG A 2 13.62 -44.17 32.99
C ARG A 2 12.09 -44.23 33.23
N SER A 3 11.32 -43.34 32.63
CA SER A 3 9.88 -43.47 32.28
C SER A 3 9.53 -42.24 31.43
N ALA A 4 9.29 -42.29 30.12
CA ALA A 4 8.31 -43.02 29.32
C ALA A 4 6.90 -42.39 29.35
N CYS A 5 6.61 -41.53 28.38
CA CYS A 5 5.25 -41.22 27.92
C CYS A 5 5.09 -41.78 26.50
N ARG A 6 4.09 -42.66 26.37
CA ARG A 6 3.66 -43.34 25.14
C ARG A 6 2.95 -42.36 24.19
N PHE A 7 3.25 -42.45 22.90
CA PHE A 7 2.33 -42.04 21.83
C PHE A 7 1.70 -43.29 21.22
N GLY A 8 0.37 -43.25 21.05
CA GLY A 8 -0.43 -44.32 20.47
C GLY A 8 -0.44 -44.24 18.95
N ASP A 9 -0.29 -45.42 18.34
CA ASP A 9 -0.46 -45.68 16.92
C ASP A 9 -1.93 -45.53 16.50
N LEU A 10 -2.19 -44.75 15.45
CA LEU A 10 -3.42 -44.82 14.66
C LEU A 10 -3.08 -45.32 13.26
N ALA A 11 -3.56 -46.54 13.00
CA ALA A 11 -3.45 -47.23 11.73
C ALA A 11 -4.33 -46.56 10.66
N VAL A 12 -3.77 -46.35 9.47
CA VAL A 12 -4.51 -46.02 8.24
C VAL A 12 -4.49 -47.25 7.33
N PRO A 13 -5.65 -47.74 6.83
CA PRO A 13 -5.67 -48.88 5.92
C PRO A 13 -5.24 -48.48 4.50
N SER A 14 -4.27 -49.23 4.00
CA SER A 14 -3.82 -49.24 2.60
C SER A 14 -4.84 -49.98 1.73
N ALA A 15 -5.42 -49.28 0.75
CA ALA A 15 -6.23 -49.87 -0.31
C ALA A 15 -5.41 -49.92 -1.60
N GLY A 16 -5.24 -51.13 -2.13
CA GLY A 16 -4.36 -51.45 -3.25
C GLY A 16 -4.82 -50.94 -4.61
N MET A 17 -3.83 -50.72 -5.48
CA MET A 17 -4.01 -50.64 -6.93
C MET A 17 -3.40 -51.90 -7.59
N PRO A 18 -4.03 -52.43 -8.66
CA PRO A 18 -3.56 -53.62 -9.37
C PRO A 18 -2.38 -53.30 -10.32
N PRO A 19 -1.60 -54.33 -10.71
CA PRO A 19 -0.41 -54.16 -11.53
C PRO A 19 -0.77 -54.05 -13.03
N ILE A 20 -0.23 -53.04 -13.72
CA ILE A 20 -0.17 -53.01 -15.19
C ILE A 20 1.25 -53.37 -15.62
N LEU A 21 1.36 -54.58 -16.15
CA LEU A 21 2.56 -55.13 -16.76
C LEU A 21 2.70 -54.65 -18.22
N THR A 22 3.87 -54.08 -18.50
CA THR A 22 4.64 -54.18 -19.75
C THR A 22 4.01 -53.76 -21.07
N THR A 23 4.56 -52.71 -21.68
CA THR A 23 4.85 -52.71 -23.12
C THR A 23 6.15 -51.96 -23.44
N ARG A 24 7.18 -52.76 -23.78
CA ARG A 24 8.26 -52.59 -24.77
C ARG A 24 8.92 -51.19 -24.87
N ARG A 25 10.19 -51.07 -24.48
CA ARG A 25 11.37 -51.22 -25.37
C ARG A 25 11.15 -50.53 -26.73
N SER A 26 11.59 -49.26 -26.83
CA SER A 26 12.15 -48.62 -28.04
C SER A 26 12.24 -47.09 -27.87
N LEU A 27 13.19 -46.57 -27.09
CA LEU A 27 13.62 -45.16 -27.19
C LEU A 27 14.90 -44.87 -26.40
N LEU A 28 15.88 -45.76 -26.50
CA LEU A 28 17.14 -45.67 -25.76
C LEU A 28 18.30 -45.86 -26.73
N LEU A 29 18.44 -44.94 -27.69
CA LEU A 29 19.60 -44.87 -28.59
C LEU A 29 19.79 -43.54 -29.36
N CYS A 30 19.12 -42.43 -29.00
CA CYS A 30 19.37 -41.12 -29.66
C CYS A 30 19.73 -39.95 -28.73
N VAL A 31 19.89 -40.16 -27.42
CA VAL A 31 20.23 -39.07 -26.46
C VAL A 31 21.71 -39.04 -26.07
N ALA A 32 22.52 -40.03 -26.47
CA ALA A 32 23.92 -40.14 -26.06
C ALA A 32 24.93 -39.33 -26.91
N ALA A 33 24.47 -38.37 -27.74
CA ALA A 33 25.35 -37.57 -28.62
C ALA A 33 25.29 -36.04 -28.38
N ILE A 34 24.64 -35.56 -27.31
CA ILE A 34 24.54 -34.12 -26.98
C ILE A 34 25.19 -33.78 -25.62
N VAL A 35 26.12 -34.61 -25.12
CA VAL A 35 26.71 -34.43 -23.77
C VAL A 35 28.23 -34.18 -23.75
N VAL A 36 28.94 -34.04 -24.90
CA VAL A 36 30.42 -33.92 -24.88
C VAL A 36 30.98 -32.70 -25.65
N ALA A 37 30.20 -31.66 -25.93
CA ALA A 37 30.70 -30.46 -26.62
C ALA A 37 30.25 -29.10 -26.03
N VAL A 38 30.05 -29.01 -24.71
CA VAL A 38 29.72 -27.75 -24.01
C VAL A 38 30.61 -27.55 -22.77
N LEU A 39 31.89 -27.90 -22.84
CA LEU A 39 32.84 -27.76 -21.72
C LEU A 39 34.18 -27.11 -22.10
N ALA A 40 34.19 -26.17 -23.07
CA ALA A 40 35.41 -25.41 -23.37
C ALA A 40 35.14 -24.05 -24.06
N ALA A 41 34.14 -23.29 -23.60
CA ALA A 41 34.11 -21.85 -23.88
C ALA A 41 34.63 -21.13 -22.61
N PRO A 42 35.69 -20.31 -22.69
CA PRO A 42 36.05 -19.44 -21.58
C PRO A 42 34.87 -18.50 -21.33
N ALA A 43 34.25 -18.62 -20.16
CA ALA A 43 33.36 -17.61 -19.65
C ALA A 43 34.20 -16.36 -19.41
N GLU A 44 34.17 -15.42 -20.35
CA GLU A 44 34.57 -14.05 -20.06
C GLU A 44 33.62 -13.56 -18.96
N LEU A 45 34.11 -13.58 -17.72
CA LEU A 45 33.50 -12.87 -16.60
C LEU A 45 33.32 -11.42 -17.08
N PRO A 46 32.08 -10.89 -17.12
CA PRO A 46 31.89 -9.49 -17.45
C PRO A 46 32.66 -8.68 -16.41
N THR A 47 33.76 -8.06 -16.85
CA THR A 47 34.52 -7.11 -16.06
C THR A 47 33.58 -6.01 -15.62
N ALA A 48 33.38 -5.92 -14.30
CA ALA A 48 32.68 -4.86 -13.60
C ALA A 48 33.22 -3.49 -14.04
N GLY A 49 32.53 -2.86 -14.97
CA GLY A 49 32.89 -1.56 -15.53
C GLY A 49 31.70 -0.78 -16.09
N ALA A 50 30.47 -1.28 -15.94
CA ALA A 50 29.29 -0.47 -16.14
C ALA A 50 29.13 0.41 -14.90
N GLY A 51 29.45 1.70 -15.04
CA GLY A 51 29.19 2.70 -14.00
C GLY A 51 27.77 2.54 -13.49
N GLN A 52 27.64 2.27 -12.19
CA GLN A 52 26.36 1.99 -11.55
C GLN A 52 25.41 3.17 -11.80
N PRO A 53 24.14 2.93 -12.16
CA PRO A 53 23.17 3.99 -12.32
C PRO A 53 22.94 4.61 -10.94
N THR A 54 23.57 5.74 -10.67
CA THR A 54 23.16 6.60 -9.57
C THR A 54 21.70 6.97 -9.82
N PRO A 55 20.78 6.83 -8.83
CA PRO A 55 19.42 7.30 -9.01
C PRO A 55 19.48 8.76 -9.48
N ARG A 56 18.67 9.10 -10.50
CA ARG A 56 18.66 10.50 -10.96
C ARG A 56 18.20 11.35 -9.79
N ALA A 57 18.74 12.56 -9.66
CA ALA A 57 18.37 13.45 -8.57
C ALA A 57 16.85 13.69 -8.46
N ALA A 58 16.11 13.63 -9.58
CA ALA A 58 14.66 13.73 -9.63
C ALA A 58 13.91 12.51 -9.04
N ASP A 59 14.58 11.35 -8.94
CA ASP A 59 14.02 10.10 -8.43
C ASP A 59 14.30 9.90 -6.92
N VAL A 60 15.07 10.81 -6.30
CA VAL A 60 15.37 10.80 -4.86
C VAL A 60 14.25 11.55 -4.12
N PRO A 61 13.45 10.88 -3.28
CA PRO A 61 12.36 11.54 -2.56
C PRO A 61 12.88 12.61 -1.60
N THR A 62 12.13 13.70 -1.45
CA THR A 62 12.40 14.78 -0.49
C THR A 62 12.67 14.21 0.91
N GLY A 63 13.77 14.62 1.55
CA GLY A 63 14.20 14.10 2.85
C GLY A 63 15.26 13.01 2.77
N CYS A 64 15.41 12.33 1.63
CA CYS A 64 16.52 11.39 1.43
C CYS A 64 17.83 12.13 1.09
N VAL A 65 18.81 11.97 1.99
CA VAL A 65 20.15 12.55 1.85
C VAL A 65 21.14 11.44 1.54
N GLN A 66 21.94 11.66 0.50
CA GLN A 66 23.05 10.78 0.18
C GLN A 66 24.10 10.87 1.28
N HIS A 67 24.50 9.72 1.80
CA HIS A 67 25.55 9.59 2.77
C HIS A 67 26.69 8.80 2.13
N SER A 68 27.88 9.40 2.11
CA SER A 68 29.09 8.75 1.59
C SER A 68 29.82 8.08 2.76
N GLY A 69 29.69 6.76 2.86
CA GLY A 69 30.48 5.95 3.79
C GLY A 69 31.54 5.11 3.07
N ASP A 70 32.39 4.45 3.85
CA ASP A 70 33.40 3.51 3.34
C ASP A 70 32.77 2.31 2.60
N GLN A 71 31.47 2.08 2.80
CA GLN A 71 30.68 0.99 2.19
C GLN A 71 29.91 1.42 0.93
N GLY A 72 30.27 2.54 0.31
CA GLY A 72 29.53 3.11 -0.82
C GLY A 72 28.48 4.15 -0.40
N ALA A 73 27.79 4.72 -1.37
CA ALA A 73 26.80 5.77 -1.10
C ALA A 73 25.44 5.16 -0.76
N ASP A 74 24.97 5.41 0.46
CA ASP A 74 23.60 5.11 0.90
C ASP A 74 22.75 6.36 0.92
N TYR A 75 21.43 6.20 1.01
CA TYR A 75 20.51 7.33 1.13
C TYR A 75 19.64 7.13 2.36
N ARG A 76 19.73 8.08 3.28
CA ARG A 76 19.00 8.08 4.55
C ARG A 76 17.87 9.08 4.47
N CYS A 77 16.65 8.64 4.74
CA CYS A 77 15.45 9.42 4.46
C CYS A 77 14.85 10.10 5.69
N ALA A 78 14.69 9.36 6.77
CA ALA A 78 14.25 9.86 8.06
C ALA A 78 14.79 8.91 9.14
N GLY A 79 15.16 9.43 10.31
CA GLY A 79 15.69 8.61 11.39
C GLY A 79 16.61 9.36 12.34
N ARG A 80 17.24 8.60 13.25
CA ARG A 80 18.14 9.13 14.28
C ARG A 80 19.38 8.26 14.41
N PHE A 81 20.51 8.90 14.73
CA PHE A 81 21.68 8.17 15.19
C PHE A 81 21.50 7.75 16.65
N LEU A 82 21.60 6.45 16.90
CA LEU A 82 21.65 5.88 18.23
C LEU A 82 23.13 5.77 18.63
N ALA A 83 23.51 6.50 19.67
CA ALA A 83 24.81 6.34 20.29
C ALA A 83 24.77 5.09 21.17
N THR A 84 25.71 4.16 20.96
CA THR A 84 25.92 3.05 21.89
C THR A 84 27.06 3.42 22.83
N PRO A 85 26.99 3.11 24.15
CA PRO A 85 28.02 3.51 25.12
C PRO A 85 29.46 3.05 24.80
N SER A 86 29.62 2.04 23.95
CA SER A 86 30.93 1.45 23.62
C SER A 86 31.07 0.98 22.16
N GLY A 87 30.15 1.36 21.27
CA GLY A 87 30.11 0.86 19.90
C GLY A 87 29.91 1.97 18.85
N PRO A 88 29.86 1.60 17.56
CA PRO A 88 29.59 2.55 16.50
C PRO A 88 28.20 3.19 16.66
N HIS A 89 28.05 4.40 16.16
CA HIS A 89 26.74 5.04 16.03
C HIS A 89 25.92 4.27 14.97
N THR A 90 24.74 3.82 15.35
CA THR A 90 23.83 3.12 14.43
C THR A 90 22.77 4.09 13.95
N TRP A 91 22.57 4.20 12.64
CA TRP A 91 21.42 4.92 12.10
C TRP A 91 20.16 4.06 12.24
N ALA A 92 19.18 4.52 13.02
CA ALA A 92 17.87 3.91 13.15
C ALA A 92 16.86 4.74 12.33
N GLY A 93 16.37 4.20 11.22
CA GLY A 93 15.52 4.99 10.34
C GLY A 93 15.04 4.26 9.09
N GLN A 94 14.96 5.02 8.00
CA GLN A 94 14.56 4.56 6.67
C GLN A 94 15.67 4.79 5.64
N TRP A 95 15.81 3.82 4.74
CA TRP A 95 16.79 3.83 3.66
C TRP A 95 16.09 3.83 2.31
N LEU A 96 16.71 4.50 1.34
CA LEU A 96 16.32 4.42 -0.06
C LEU A 96 16.99 3.21 -0.74
N PHE A 97 16.22 2.46 -1.50
CA PHE A 97 16.73 1.37 -2.34
C PHE A 97 15.97 1.33 -3.67
N VAL A 98 16.46 0.56 -4.63
CA VAL A 98 15.80 0.32 -5.91
C VAL A 98 15.32 -1.12 -5.93
N ASP A 99 14.07 -1.39 -6.33
CA ASP A 99 13.56 -2.75 -6.48
C ASP A 99 13.91 -3.36 -7.86
N GLU A 100 13.64 -4.66 -8.05
CA GLU A 100 13.85 -5.39 -9.32
C GLU A 100 13.18 -4.73 -10.54
N SER A 101 12.16 -3.90 -10.36
CA SER A 101 11.49 -3.19 -11.45
C SER A 101 12.12 -1.83 -11.77
N GLY A 102 13.21 -1.48 -11.09
CA GLY A 102 13.88 -0.19 -11.20
C GLY A 102 13.16 0.93 -10.44
N ARG A 103 12.20 0.62 -9.57
CA ARG A 103 11.47 1.62 -8.80
C ARG A 103 12.18 1.93 -7.50
N THR A 104 12.42 3.21 -7.25
CA THR A 104 12.89 3.72 -5.97
C THR A 104 11.87 3.49 -4.86
N ARG A 105 12.31 2.98 -3.71
CA ARG A 105 11.50 2.71 -2.52
C ARG A 105 12.20 3.16 -1.25
N ARG A 106 11.40 3.48 -0.23
CA ARG A 106 11.87 3.63 1.16
C ARG A 106 11.53 2.39 1.95
N GLY A 107 12.47 1.90 2.74
CA GLY A 107 12.27 0.76 3.62
C GLY A 107 12.94 0.94 4.97
N THR A 108 12.48 0.18 5.94
CA THR A 108 13.04 0.10 7.28
C THR A 108 13.74 -1.25 7.45
N CYS A 109 15.00 -1.26 7.89
CA CYS A 109 15.73 -2.51 8.13
C CYS A 109 15.07 -3.35 9.22
N THR A 110 15.10 -4.67 9.04
CA THR A 110 14.61 -5.66 10.03
C THR A 110 15.72 -6.49 10.65
N TYR A 111 16.99 -6.24 10.30
CA TYR A 111 18.15 -7.01 10.76
C TYR A 111 19.34 -6.07 11.01
N GLN A 112 20.12 -6.28 12.07
CA GLN A 112 21.15 -5.33 12.54
C GLN A 112 22.54 -5.69 12.01
N LEU A 113 22.77 -6.97 11.71
CA LEU A 113 24.03 -7.45 11.19
C LEU A 113 23.98 -7.40 9.66
N GLY A 114 25.06 -6.98 9.02
CA GLY A 114 25.11 -6.83 7.56
C GLY A 114 24.90 -5.40 7.06
N THR A 115 25.07 -5.26 5.74
CA THR A 115 25.01 -3.96 5.07
C THR A 115 23.60 -3.71 4.53
N HIS A 116 23.02 -2.53 4.77
CA HIS A 116 21.73 -2.20 4.18
C HIS A 116 21.82 -2.09 2.65
N PRO A 117 20.76 -2.47 1.91
CA PRO A 117 20.70 -2.30 0.47
C PRO A 117 20.95 -0.84 0.07
N THR A 118 21.64 -0.65 -1.05
CA THR A 118 21.85 0.68 -1.63
C THR A 118 21.00 0.85 -2.89
N THR A 119 21.05 2.03 -3.49
CA THR A 119 20.44 2.29 -4.79
C THR A 119 21.29 1.81 -5.97
N ALA A 120 22.50 1.29 -5.69
CA ALA A 120 23.47 0.90 -6.70
C ALA A 120 23.18 -0.48 -7.31
N VAL A 121 22.45 -1.34 -6.59
CA VAL A 121 22.01 -2.66 -7.03
C VAL A 121 20.53 -2.82 -6.70
N ALA A 122 19.77 -3.38 -7.64
CA ALA A 122 18.36 -3.66 -7.41
C ALA A 122 18.18 -4.73 -6.35
N ALA A 123 17.39 -4.43 -5.32
CA ALA A 123 16.96 -5.39 -4.32
C ALA A 123 15.81 -6.25 -4.85
N HIS A 124 15.82 -7.52 -4.50
CA HIS A 124 14.80 -8.49 -4.89
C HIS A 124 13.86 -8.80 -3.75
N ARG A 125 12.61 -9.11 -4.09
CA ARG A 125 11.59 -9.43 -3.07
C ARG A 125 11.88 -10.80 -2.46
N VAL A 126 11.89 -10.87 -1.14
CA VAL A 126 12.08 -12.11 -0.38
C VAL A 126 10.92 -12.36 0.58
N ALA A 127 10.73 -13.61 0.96
CA ALA A 127 9.92 -13.94 2.13
C ALA A 127 10.76 -13.70 3.39
N ALA A 128 10.15 -13.10 4.42
CA ALA A 128 10.78 -12.93 5.72
C ALA A 128 9.94 -13.60 6.80
N SER A 129 10.60 -14.21 7.78
CA SER A 129 9.96 -14.64 9.00
C SER A 129 9.90 -13.46 9.96
N LEU A 130 8.70 -13.12 10.42
CA LEU A 130 8.47 -12.12 11.46
C LEU A 130 7.80 -12.83 12.64
N PRO A 131 8.56 -13.49 13.54
CA PRO A 131 7.97 -14.33 14.58
C PRO A 131 7.01 -13.57 15.50
N ASN A 132 7.28 -12.28 15.73
CA ASN A 132 6.43 -11.40 16.53
C ASN A 132 5.35 -10.70 15.70
N ASP A 133 5.24 -10.93 14.39
CA ASP A 133 4.14 -10.50 13.51
C ASP A 133 3.87 -11.60 12.44
N PRO A 134 3.43 -12.79 12.86
CA PRO A 134 3.42 -13.97 11.99
C PRO A 134 2.45 -13.86 10.81
N THR A 135 1.44 -12.99 10.89
CA THR A 135 0.50 -12.70 9.79
C THR A 135 1.00 -11.58 8.88
N GLY A 136 2.02 -10.82 9.31
CA GLY A 136 2.53 -9.63 8.62
C GLY A 136 1.56 -8.44 8.65
N GLN A 137 0.44 -8.52 9.37
CA GLN A 137 -0.61 -7.51 9.33
C GLN A 137 -0.23 -6.24 10.08
N ARG A 138 0.55 -6.35 11.16
CA ARG A 138 1.05 -5.17 11.88
C ARG A 138 2.10 -4.43 11.04
N SER A 139 3.01 -5.17 10.44
CA SER A 139 4.00 -4.66 9.48
C SER A 139 3.34 -4.00 8.27
N ALA A 140 2.30 -4.63 7.72
CA ALA A 140 1.48 -4.08 6.64
C ALA A 140 0.90 -2.72 7.00
N TYR A 141 0.26 -2.61 8.16
CA TYR A 141 -0.30 -1.36 8.64
C TYR A 141 0.78 -0.28 8.84
N LEU A 142 1.85 -0.59 9.58
CA LEU A 142 2.88 0.39 9.91
C LEU A 142 3.60 0.90 8.67
N THR A 143 3.95 0.02 7.74
CA THR A 143 4.61 0.44 6.50
C THR A 143 3.66 1.20 5.58
N TRP A 144 2.38 0.83 5.50
CA TRP A 144 1.39 1.58 4.73
C TRP A 144 1.20 3.01 5.27
N LYS A 145 1.06 3.16 6.60
CA LYS A 145 0.79 4.45 7.24
C LYS A 145 2.04 5.33 7.38
N TYR A 146 3.18 4.72 7.73
CA TYR A 146 4.39 5.45 8.16
C TYR A 146 5.63 5.14 7.30
N GLY A 147 5.54 4.23 6.31
CA GLY A 147 6.68 3.86 5.46
C GLY A 147 7.23 4.98 4.57
N GLN A 148 6.53 6.12 4.49
CA GLN A 148 6.98 7.34 3.81
C GLN A 148 7.09 8.54 4.76
N THR A 149 7.16 8.31 6.08
CA THR A 149 7.28 9.39 7.07
C THR A 149 8.57 10.18 6.89
N ASP A 150 8.50 11.49 7.09
CA ASP A 150 9.65 12.38 7.24
C ASP A 150 9.92 12.75 8.72
N ASP A 151 9.11 12.22 9.66
CA ASP A 151 9.33 12.39 11.09
C ASP A 151 10.41 11.42 11.58
N ASP A 152 11.58 11.97 11.94
CA ASP A 152 12.76 11.21 12.39
C ASP A 152 12.48 10.29 13.58
N LEU A 153 11.64 10.74 14.53
CA LEU A 153 11.29 9.95 15.71
C LEU A 153 10.44 8.73 15.31
N THR A 154 9.43 8.92 14.45
CA THR A 154 8.59 7.83 13.93
C THR A 154 9.38 6.89 13.07
N ALA A 155 10.29 7.37 12.20
CA ALA A 155 11.14 6.51 11.38
C ALA A 155 12.09 5.64 12.24
N ALA A 156 12.72 6.24 13.26
CA ALA A 156 13.55 5.50 14.20
C ALA A 156 12.72 4.50 15.04
N ALA A 157 11.49 4.87 15.43
CA ALA A 157 10.60 3.98 16.16
C ALA A 157 10.08 2.82 15.31
N MET A 158 9.81 3.04 14.01
CA MET A 158 9.52 1.96 13.07
C MET A 158 10.68 0.98 12.96
N TRP A 159 11.92 1.48 12.92
CA TRP A 159 13.12 0.64 12.93
C TRP A 159 13.16 -0.24 14.17
N VAL A 160 12.90 0.34 15.34
CA VAL A 160 12.79 -0.42 16.59
C VAL A 160 11.73 -1.53 16.50
N VAL A 161 10.52 -1.21 16.03
CA VAL A 161 9.41 -2.19 15.95
C VAL A 161 9.72 -3.28 14.91
N ALA A 162 10.33 -2.93 13.79
CA ALA A 162 10.71 -3.88 12.74
C ALA A 162 11.70 -4.94 13.24
N HIS A 163 12.71 -4.53 14.02
CA HIS A 163 13.65 -5.46 14.67
C HIS A 163 12.98 -6.30 15.76
N TYR A 164 12.02 -5.73 16.50
CA TYR A 164 11.22 -6.51 17.44
C TYR A 164 10.38 -7.58 16.69
N TYR A 165 9.77 -7.23 15.56
CA TYR A 165 8.97 -8.17 14.76
C TYR A 165 9.76 -9.33 14.17
N SER A 166 11.00 -9.07 13.75
CA SER A 166 11.91 -10.09 13.21
C SER A 166 12.58 -10.96 14.28
N GLN A 167 12.49 -10.62 15.57
CA GLN A 167 13.24 -11.29 16.65
C GLN A 167 14.75 -11.34 16.34
N ASP A 168 15.27 -10.24 15.79
CA ASP A 168 16.67 -10.15 15.42
C ASP A 168 17.58 -10.15 16.66
N GLU A 169 18.45 -11.16 16.76
CA GLU A 169 19.51 -11.25 17.78
C GLU A 169 20.62 -10.24 17.46
N SER A 170 20.81 -9.29 18.36
CA SER A 170 21.70 -8.15 18.15
C SER A 170 23.19 -8.45 18.39
N ALA A 171 24.09 -7.69 17.76
CA ALA A 171 25.51 -7.57 18.20
C ALA A 171 25.64 -6.89 19.58
N LEU A 172 24.53 -6.42 20.17
CA LEU A 172 24.47 -5.81 21.49
C LEU A 172 24.24 -6.84 22.62
N GLY A 173 24.16 -8.14 22.30
CA GLY A 173 24.05 -9.26 23.23
C GLY A 173 23.07 -10.34 22.73
N ALA A 174 23.12 -11.54 23.32
CA ALA A 174 22.30 -12.72 22.95
C ALA A 174 20.80 -12.59 23.31
N GLY A 175 20.25 -11.39 23.27
CA GLY A 175 18.83 -11.11 23.33
C GLY A 175 18.40 -10.30 22.11
N PRO A 176 17.10 -10.24 21.80
CA PRO A 176 16.62 -9.31 20.79
C PRO A 176 17.09 -7.90 21.16
N LEU A 177 17.32 -7.05 20.14
CA LEU A 177 17.71 -5.64 20.28
C LEU A 177 16.88 -4.91 21.36
N ILE A 178 15.67 -5.43 21.61
CA ILE A 178 14.85 -5.09 22.76
C ILE A 178 14.27 -6.37 23.43
N PRO A 179 14.74 -6.78 24.63
CA PRO A 179 14.25 -7.95 25.37
C PRO A 179 12.72 -7.98 25.57
N SER A 180 12.09 -6.81 25.66
CA SER A 180 10.69 -6.54 25.31
C SER A 180 10.53 -5.02 25.15
N LEU A 181 9.63 -4.52 24.30
CA LEU A 181 9.38 -3.08 24.11
C LEU A 181 9.24 -2.30 25.44
N THR A 182 8.85 -2.99 26.52
CA THR A 182 8.66 -2.45 27.87
C THR A 182 9.92 -2.53 28.77
N ASP A 183 10.73 -3.61 28.69
CA ASP A 183 11.79 -3.90 29.69
C ASP A 183 13.09 -3.09 29.52
N ASN A 184 13.23 -2.32 28.44
CA ASN A 184 14.45 -1.58 28.10
C ASN A 184 14.52 -0.13 28.66
N ALA A 185 13.64 0.24 29.59
CA ALA A 185 13.40 1.63 30.01
C ALA A 185 14.58 2.39 30.65
N VAL A 186 15.76 1.78 30.86
CA VAL A 186 16.82 2.36 31.71
C VAL A 186 18.16 2.58 31.00
N THR A 187 18.47 1.87 29.90
CA THR A 187 19.89 1.74 29.49
C THR A 187 20.27 2.50 28.21
N ALA A 188 19.32 2.82 27.32
CA ALA A 188 19.64 3.36 25.99
C ALA A 188 19.62 4.90 25.89
N GLY A 189 19.09 5.62 26.89
CA GLY A 189 19.07 7.10 26.89
C GLY A 189 18.06 7.77 25.95
N PHE A 190 17.18 7.02 25.28
CA PHE A 190 16.16 7.54 24.34
C PHE A 190 14.72 7.18 24.76
N PRO A 191 14.19 7.75 25.86
CA PRO A 191 12.86 7.39 26.38
C PRO A 191 11.70 7.79 25.44
N ASP A 192 11.89 8.80 24.60
CA ASP A 192 10.92 9.22 23.57
C ASP A 192 10.82 8.21 22.44
N LEU A 193 11.95 7.67 21.98
CA LEU A 193 12.02 6.62 20.96
C LEU A 193 11.30 5.35 21.42
N GLN A 194 11.57 4.91 22.66
CA GLN A 194 10.92 3.73 23.22
C GLN A 194 9.40 3.94 23.33
N ARG A 195 8.97 5.07 23.91
CA ARG A 195 7.54 5.38 24.02
C ARG A 195 6.88 5.36 22.65
N ARG A 196 7.50 6.02 21.66
CA ARG A 196 6.96 6.03 20.29
C ARG A 196 6.88 4.64 19.68
N ALA A 197 7.88 3.78 19.90
CA ALA A 197 7.86 2.41 19.39
C ALA A 197 6.75 1.56 20.05
N VAL A 198 6.56 1.69 21.36
CA VAL A 198 5.43 1.05 22.08
C VAL A 198 4.09 1.56 21.54
N ASP A 199 3.94 2.88 21.37
CA ASP A 199 2.73 3.48 20.83
C ASP A 199 2.44 2.97 19.40
N LEU A 200 3.47 2.81 18.57
CA LEU A 200 3.34 2.26 17.22
C LEU A 200 2.93 0.78 17.23
N ASP A 201 3.49 -0.06 18.10
CA ASP A 201 3.10 -1.47 18.18
C ASP A 201 1.65 -1.63 18.66
N VAL A 202 1.26 -0.88 19.70
CA VAL A 202 -0.14 -0.84 20.19
C VAL A 202 -1.09 -0.34 19.10
N GLU A 203 -0.71 0.70 18.38
CA GLU A 203 -1.49 1.20 17.24
C GLU A 203 -1.61 0.14 16.14
N ALA A 204 -0.50 -0.54 15.80
CA ALA A 204 -0.49 -1.58 14.77
C ALA A 204 -1.33 -2.78 15.16
N GLU A 205 -1.27 -3.23 16.42
CA GLU A 205 -2.11 -4.31 16.92
C GLU A 205 -3.59 -3.97 16.77
N ARG A 206 -4.00 -2.78 17.23
CA ARG A 206 -5.38 -2.29 17.11
C ARG A 206 -5.85 -2.16 15.67
N MET A 207 -4.95 -1.75 14.76
CA MET A 207 -5.29 -1.44 13.37
C MET A 207 -4.97 -2.57 12.37
N SER A 208 -4.42 -3.67 12.87
CA SER A 208 -4.13 -4.86 12.09
C SER A 208 -5.42 -5.60 11.72
N GLY A 209 -5.30 -6.47 10.71
CA GLY A 209 -6.37 -7.35 10.30
C GLY A 209 -7.15 -6.87 9.08
N GLU A 210 -8.33 -7.46 8.91
CA GLU A 210 -9.20 -7.15 7.78
C GLU A 210 -10.00 -5.88 8.05
N TRP A 211 -9.92 -4.95 7.12
CA TRP A 211 -10.71 -3.72 7.14
C TRP A 211 -12.05 -3.95 6.45
N VAL A 212 -13.12 -3.45 7.04
CA VAL A 212 -14.48 -3.59 6.53
C VAL A 212 -15.14 -2.21 6.48
N LEU A 213 -15.59 -1.83 5.29
CA LEU A 213 -16.40 -0.64 5.07
C LEU A 213 -17.86 -1.07 4.89
N THR A 214 -18.77 -0.51 5.67
CA THR A 214 -20.22 -0.69 5.51
C THR A 214 -20.85 0.64 5.11
N ALA A 215 -22.01 0.55 4.44
CA ALA A 215 -22.75 1.70 3.97
C ALA A 215 -24.25 1.47 4.12
N SER A 216 -24.97 2.49 4.55
CA SER A 216 -26.42 2.54 4.58
C SER A 216 -26.90 3.88 4.03
N LEU A 217 -27.84 3.86 3.09
CA LEU A 217 -28.37 5.06 2.44
C LEU A 217 -29.83 5.26 2.87
N ALA A 218 -30.09 6.36 3.55
CA ALA A 218 -31.42 6.75 3.96
C ALA A 218 -32.21 7.39 2.79
N PRO A 219 -33.56 7.34 2.83
CA PRO A 219 -34.40 7.91 1.77
C PRO A 219 -34.25 9.42 1.55
N ASP A 220 -33.74 10.15 2.54
CA ASP A 220 -33.44 11.59 2.45
C ASP A 220 -32.10 11.89 1.76
N GLY A 221 -31.38 10.86 1.31
CA GLY A 221 -30.07 10.98 0.68
C GLY A 221 -28.90 10.99 1.66
N MET A 222 -29.13 10.80 2.95
CA MET A 222 -28.02 10.69 3.91
C MET A 222 -27.40 9.29 3.86
N LEU A 223 -26.16 9.21 3.37
CA LEU A 223 -25.34 8.01 3.40
C LEU A 223 -24.56 7.97 4.72
N ALA A 224 -24.85 6.98 5.56
CA ALA A 224 -24.03 6.67 6.73
C ALA A 224 -23.01 5.57 6.37
N LEU A 225 -21.76 5.83 6.73
CA LEU A 225 -20.60 4.97 6.46
C LEU A 225 -19.92 4.62 7.78
N GLU A 226 -19.47 3.37 7.89
CA GLU A 226 -18.70 2.90 9.04
C GLU A 226 -17.52 2.07 8.53
N LEU A 227 -16.31 2.43 8.97
CA LEU A 227 -15.08 1.73 8.67
C LEU A 227 -14.49 1.15 9.95
N THR A 228 -14.34 -0.17 9.96
CA THR A 228 -13.78 -0.92 11.08
C THR A 228 -12.66 -1.83 10.61
N THR A 229 -11.87 -2.32 11.56
CA THR A 229 -10.86 -3.37 11.36
C THR A 229 -10.97 -4.41 12.45
N SER A 230 -10.61 -5.65 12.14
CA SER A 230 -10.53 -6.69 13.16
C SER A 230 -9.24 -7.50 13.05
N ALA A 231 -8.43 -7.45 14.11
CA ALA A 231 -7.17 -8.17 14.22
C ALA A 231 -7.35 -9.70 14.22
N SER A 232 -8.55 -10.19 14.54
CA SER A 232 -8.90 -11.61 14.56
C SER A 232 -10.40 -11.79 14.32
N PRO A 233 -10.87 -12.88 13.69
CA PRO A 233 -12.30 -13.14 13.48
C PRO A 233 -13.16 -13.08 14.75
N ASP A 234 -12.57 -13.34 15.92
CA ASP A 234 -13.25 -13.34 17.21
C ASP A 234 -13.13 -12.01 17.99
N ALA A 235 -12.31 -11.07 17.51
CA ALA A 235 -12.13 -9.78 18.16
C ALA A 235 -13.29 -8.82 17.81
N ALA A 236 -13.65 -7.95 18.76
CA ALA A 236 -14.58 -6.87 18.48
C ALA A 236 -13.98 -5.92 17.43
N PRO A 237 -14.76 -5.50 16.42
CA PRO A 237 -14.27 -4.54 15.43
C PRO A 237 -13.80 -3.25 16.09
N SER A 238 -12.61 -2.79 15.70
CA SER A 238 -12.05 -1.51 16.11
C SER A 238 -12.37 -0.44 15.07
N PRO A 239 -12.79 0.77 15.49
CA PRO A 239 -13.02 1.86 14.55
C PRO A 239 -11.71 2.33 13.90
N VAL A 240 -11.80 2.70 12.62
CA VAL A 240 -10.69 3.27 11.85
C VAL A 240 -10.90 4.78 11.72
N PRO A 241 -10.25 5.61 12.55
CA PRO A 241 -10.43 7.06 12.52
C PRO A 241 -9.61 7.73 11.41
N ASP A 242 -10.01 8.96 11.07
CA ASP A 242 -9.30 9.87 10.18
C ASP A 242 -9.00 9.29 8.79
N GLN A 243 -9.82 8.34 8.34
CA GLN A 243 -9.65 7.69 7.05
C GLN A 243 -10.45 8.40 5.96
N PRO A 244 -9.80 8.86 4.88
CA PRO A 244 -10.51 9.37 3.72
C PRO A 244 -11.35 8.29 3.04
N ILE A 245 -12.62 8.62 2.77
CA ILE A 245 -13.56 7.81 2.00
C ILE A 245 -13.94 8.56 0.73
N SER A 246 -13.89 7.87 -0.41
CA SER A 246 -14.39 8.37 -1.70
C SER A 246 -15.74 7.73 -2.01
N VAL A 247 -16.75 8.54 -2.31
CA VAL A 247 -18.11 8.08 -2.61
C VAL A 247 -18.47 8.45 -4.04
N LEU A 248 -18.72 7.43 -4.86
CA LEU A 248 -19.19 7.55 -6.25
C LEU A 248 -20.68 7.26 -6.32
N VAL A 249 -21.41 8.10 -7.05
CA VAL A 249 -22.87 8.01 -7.18
C VAL A 249 -23.20 7.80 -8.65
N SER A 250 -24.07 6.85 -8.97
CA SER A 250 -24.49 6.58 -10.35
C SER A 250 -25.05 7.84 -11.02
N GLY A 251 -24.49 8.21 -12.18
CA GLY A 251 -24.87 9.43 -12.90
C GLY A 251 -24.06 10.68 -12.52
N SER A 252 -23.13 10.58 -11.56
CA SER A 252 -22.15 11.63 -11.24
C SER A 252 -20.73 11.13 -11.50
N ASP A 253 -19.93 11.94 -12.21
CA ASP A 253 -18.49 11.68 -12.41
C ASP A 253 -17.62 12.29 -11.30
N LEU A 254 -18.21 13.08 -10.40
CA LEU A 254 -17.51 13.73 -9.31
C LEU A 254 -17.66 12.92 -8.01
N PRO A 255 -16.57 12.39 -7.44
CA PRO A 255 -16.63 11.72 -6.15
C PRO A 255 -16.92 12.72 -5.02
N LEU A 256 -17.76 12.32 -4.08
CA LEU A 256 -17.93 13.00 -2.80
C LEU A 256 -16.84 12.50 -1.84
N ALA A 257 -16.24 13.40 -1.09
CA ALA A 257 -15.20 13.06 -0.12
C ALA A 257 -15.76 13.11 1.30
N ALA A 258 -15.34 12.16 2.13
CA ALA A 258 -15.62 12.15 3.56
C ALA A 258 -14.39 11.68 4.33
N THR A 259 -14.42 11.86 5.65
CA THR A 259 -13.39 11.36 6.56
C THR A 259 -14.09 10.75 7.76
N THR A 260 -13.65 9.57 8.18
CA THR A 260 -14.20 8.90 9.36
C THR A 260 -13.83 9.66 10.62
N GLY A 261 -14.77 9.77 11.55
CA GLY A 261 -14.55 10.30 12.89
C GLY A 261 -13.80 9.33 13.79
N ALA A 262 -13.63 9.72 15.06
CA ALA A 262 -12.96 8.89 16.07
C ALA A 262 -13.63 7.52 16.30
N ASP A 263 -14.94 7.43 16.02
CA ASP A 263 -15.74 6.21 16.10
C ASP A 263 -15.77 5.40 14.79
N GLY A 264 -14.97 5.78 13.79
CA GLY A 264 -14.92 5.10 12.50
C GLY A 264 -16.11 5.41 11.59
N THR A 265 -17.01 6.31 11.99
CA THR A 265 -18.22 6.63 11.22
C THR A 265 -18.11 7.97 10.49
N THR A 266 -18.87 8.14 9.41
CA THR A 266 -19.06 9.44 8.74
C THR A 266 -20.37 9.48 7.98
N THR A 267 -20.82 10.67 7.60
CA THR A 267 -22.04 10.83 6.79
C THR A 267 -21.79 11.71 5.57
N VAL A 268 -22.49 11.41 4.47
CA VAL A 268 -22.39 12.13 3.21
C VAL A 268 -23.77 12.37 2.63
N ALA A 269 -24.08 13.60 2.26
CA ALA A 269 -25.30 13.92 1.52
C ALA A 269 -25.14 13.50 0.06
N VAL A 270 -25.88 12.47 -0.35
CA VAL A 270 -25.93 11.96 -1.72
C VAL A 270 -27.10 12.62 -2.45
N PRO A 271 -26.88 13.23 -3.63
CA PRO A 271 -27.98 13.74 -4.44
C PRO A 271 -28.89 12.59 -4.90
N ILE A 272 -30.15 12.61 -4.47
CA ILE A 272 -31.17 11.63 -4.84
C ILE A 272 -32.06 12.22 -5.95
N PRO A 273 -32.24 11.54 -7.09
CA PRO A 273 -33.16 11.97 -8.13
C PRO A 273 -34.60 11.86 -7.65
N SER A 274 -35.51 12.58 -8.29
CA SER A 274 -36.94 12.54 -7.94
C SER A 274 -37.60 11.18 -8.16
N SER A 275 -36.99 10.31 -8.97
CA SER A 275 -37.43 8.92 -9.21
C SER A 275 -36.27 8.10 -9.79
N GLY A 276 -36.38 6.77 -9.70
CA GLY A 276 -35.42 5.81 -10.26
C GLY A 276 -34.44 5.23 -9.24
N THR A 277 -33.48 4.46 -9.71
CA THR A 277 -32.50 3.76 -8.86
C THR A 277 -31.20 4.55 -8.74
N VAL A 278 -30.75 4.80 -7.52
CA VAL A 278 -29.42 5.32 -7.20
C VAL A 278 -28.53 4.18 -6.73
N THR A 279 -27.38 4.00 -7.36
CA THR A 279 -26.30 3.13 -6.84
C THR A 279 -25.18 4.00 -6.30
N VAL A 280 -24.76 3.75 -5.07
CA VAL A 280 -23.65 4.43 -4.42
C VAL A 280 -22.55 3.41 -4.11
N VAL A 281 -21.31 3.77 -4.44
CA VAL A 281 -20.11 2.99 -4.16
C VAL A 281 -19.18 3.84 -3.30
N ALA A 282 -18.94 3.40 -2.07
CA ALA A 282 -17.97 4.01 -1.18
C ALA A 282 -16.68 3.18 -1.16
N THR A 283 -15.52 3.82 -1.22
CA THR A 283 -14.22 3.17 -1.19
C THR A 283 -13.26 3.84 -0.21
N ALA A 284 -12.44 3.03 0.44
CA ALA A 284 -11.35 3.50 1.30
C ALA A 284 -10.05 2.75 0.96
N ALA A 285 -8.92 3.44 1.03
CA ALA A 285 -7.62 2.77 1.00
C ALA A 285 -7.43 1.97 2.29
N ALA A 286 -6.84 0.78 2.18
CA ALA A 286 -6.53 -0.08 3.30
C ALA A 286 -5.07 -0.56 3.21
N PRO A 287 -4.46 -1.00 4.33
CA PRO A 287 -3.15 -1.62 4.30
C PRO A 287 -3.10 -2.79 3.31
N GLY A 288 -2.09 -2.79 2.45
CA GLY A 288 -1.72 -3.94 1.64
C GLY A 288 -0.64 -4.76 2.35
N PRO A 289 -0.32 -5.99 1.88
CA PRO A 289 0.72 -6.79 2.49
C PRO A 289 2.05 -6.01 2.51
N ALA A 290 2.78 -6.06 3.62
CA ALA A 290 4.14 -5.59 3.65
C ALA A 290 5.01 -6.44 2.72
N GLU A 291 6.05 -5.84 2.15
CA GLU A 291 7.02 -6.50 1.31
C GLU A 291 8.39 -6.38 1.94
N VAL A 292 9.18 -7.45 1.85
CA VAL A 292 10.57 -7.46 2.30
C VAL A 292 11.46 -7.60 1.09
N TYR A 293 12.48 -6.75 1.04
CA TYR A 293 13.46 -6.70 -0.03
C TYR A 293 14.84 -7.00 0.49
N LEU A 294 15.57 -7.84 -0.21
CA LEU A 294 16.97 -8.15 0.07
C LEU A 294 17.82 -7.57 -1.06
N GLY A 295 18.74 -6.69 -0.70
CA GLY A 295 19.73 -6.16 -1.64
C GLY A 295 20.94 -7.08 -1.76
N GLU A 296 21.86 -6.69 -2.65
CA GLU A 296 23.25 -7.11 -2.51
C GLU A 296 23.95 -6.13 -1.55
N PRO A 297 24.78 -6.64 -0.61
CA PRO A 297 25.53 -5.75 0.25
C PRO A 297 26.54 -4.98 -0.60
N ALA A 298 26.71 -3.70 -0.31
CA ALA A 298 27.56 -2.83 -1.14
C ALA A 298 29.05 -3.21 -1.10
N LEU A 299 29.46 -3.96 -0.06
CA LEU A 299 30.72 -4.67 0.03
C LEU A 299 30.46 -6.11 0.45
N PRO A 300 31.39 -7.06 0.17
CA PRO A 300 31.31 -8.40 0.76
C PRO A 300 31.27 -8.30 2.29
N ASP A 301 30.10 -8.56 2.86
CA ASP A 301 29.83 -8.55 4.29
C ASP A 301 29.65 -10.00 4.76
N ALA A 302 30.32 -10.38 5.86
CA ALA A 302 30.22 -11.73 6.40
C ALA A 302 28.80 -12.04 6.91
N ASP A 303 28.06 -11.01 7.31
CA ASP A 303 26.68 -11.11 7.79
C ASP A 303 25.66 -10.93 6.66
N GLY A 304 26.11 -10.59 5.44
CA GLY A 304 25.29 -10.45 4.25
C GLY A 304 24.56 -9.10 4.15
N ALA A 305 23.47 -9.07 3.37
CA ALA A 305 22.63 -7.88 3.23
C ALA A 305 21.49 -7.87 4.25
N GLN A 306 21.15 -6.69 4.74
CA GLN A 306 19.98 -6.51 5.60
C GLN A 306 18.69 -6.51 4.76
N PRO A 307 17.64 -7.24 5.15
CA PRO A 307 16.32 -7.07 4.56
C PRO A 307 15.70 -5.71 4.94
N LEU A 308 15.04 -5.09 3.96
CA LEU A 308 14.26 -3.86 4.10
C LEU A 308 12.77 -4.17 4.01
N LEU A 309 12.03 -3.83 5.06
CA LEU A 309 10.58 -3.90 5.12
C LEU A 309 9.97 -2.59 4.56
N THR A 310 9.08 -2.71 3.57
CA THR A 310 8.38 -1.60 2.92
C THR A 310 6.90 -1.92 2.74
N ALA A 311 6.09 -0.88 2.51
CA ALA A 311 4.71 -1.08 2.12
C ALA A 311 4.65 -1.74 0.74
N GLY A 312 3.76 -2.71 0.60
CA GLY A 312 3.34 -3.20 -0.71
C GLY A 312 2.30 -2.28 -1.35
N ARG A 313 1.59 -2.81 -2.34
CA ARG A 313 0.46 -2.10 -2.94
C ARG A 313 -0.69 -2.03 -1.95
N ALA A 314 -1.14 -0.82 -1.62
CA ALA A 314 -2.32 -0.60 -0.79
C ALA A 314 -3.55 -1.36 -1.32
N GLY A 315 -4.32 -1.92 -0.38
CA GLY A 315 -5.64 -2.50 -0.66
C GLY A 315 -6.71 -1.43 -0.82
N VAL A 316 -7.90 -1.85 -1.23
CA VAL A 316 -9.10 -1.03 -1.26
C VAL A 316 -10.24 -1.84 -0.67
N VAL A 317 -10.95 -1.25 0.29
CA VAL A 317 -12.21 -1.77 0.81
C VAL A 317 -13.37 -0.99 0.19
N GLN A 318 -14.48 -1.67 -0.07
CA GLN A 318 -15.61 -1.08 -0.78
C GLN A 318 -16.93 -1.50 -0.16
N ALA A 319 -17.85 -0.56 -0.07
CA ALA A 319 -19.27 -0.80 0.21
C ALA A 319 -20.12 -0.33 -0.97
N THR A 320 -21.16 -1.08 -1.31
CA THR A 320 -22.12 -0.71 -2.37
C THR A 320 -23.53 -0.76 -1.82
N VAL A 321 -24.29 0.31 -2.00
CA VAL A 321 -25.69 0.42 -1.60
C VAL A 321 -26.54 0.89 -2.77
N ARG A 322 -27.79 0.43 -2.82
CA ARG A 322 -28.77 0.83 -3.83
C ARG A 322 -30.03 1.36 -3.14
N LEU A 323 -30.57 2.44 -3.67
CA LEU A 323 -31.84 3.02 -3.25
C LEU A 323 -32.75 3.14 -4.46
N ASP A 324 -33.90 2.50 -4.39
CA ASP A 324 -34.97 2.67 -5.38
C ASP A 324 -35.91 3.78 -4.90
N VAL A 325 -35.94 4.89 -5.64
CA VAL A 325 -36.81 6.03 -5.37
C VAL A 325 -38.11 5.84 -6.17
N PRO A 326 -39.26 5.67 -5.50
CA PRO A 326 -40.52 5.48 -6.18
C PRO A 326 -40.83 6.72 -7.03
N GLU A 327 -41.45 6.49 -8.19
CA GLU A 327 -42.00 7.59 -8.97
C GLU A 327 -43.06 8.31 -8.11
N PRO A 328 -43.03 9.65 -8.04
CA PRO A 328 -44.05 10.38 -7.30
C PRO A 328 -45.40 9.98 -7.87
N THR A 329 -46.29 9.46 -7.03
CA THR A 329 -47.68 9.21 -7.41
C THR A 329 -48.24 10.54 -7.85
N GLY A 330 -48.39 10.72 -9.16
CA GLY A 330 -49.06 11.87 -9.72
C GLY A 330 -50.43 12.01 -9.05
N PRO A 331 -50.98 13.23 -8.97
CA PRO A 331 -52.32 13.40 -8.43
C PRO A 331 -53.22 12.40 -9.17
N THR A 332 -53.89 11.52 -8.42
CA THR A 332 -54.93 10.66 -8.99
C THR A 332 -55.80 11.58 -9.83
N PRO A 333 -55.92 11.34 -11.15
CA PRO A 333 -56.69 12.23 -12.01
C PRO A 333 -58.06 12.35 -11.38
N THR A 334 -58.33 13.52 -10.81
CA THR A 334 -59.66 13.81 -10.30
C THR A 334 -60.46 13.95 -11.56
N ASP A 335 -61.31 12.96 -11.83
CA ASP A 335 -62.25 12.98 -12.94
C ASP A 335 -62.87 14.38 -12.97
N PRO A 336 -62.66 15.18 -14.04
CA PRO A 336 -63.11 16.55 -14.05
C PRO A 336 -64.59 16.54 -13.72
N THR A 337 -64.94 17.11 -12.57
CA THR A 337 -66.35 17.36 -12.25
C THR A 337 -66.93 18.11 -13.44
N PRO A 338 -68.01 17.63 -14.08
CA PRO A 338 -68.59 18.27 -15.25
C PRO A 338 -68.86 19.74 -14.92
N THR A 339 -68.04 20.62 -15.48
CA THR A 339 -68.19 22.05 -15.28
C THR A 339 -69.03 22.53 -16.44
N ASP A 340 -70.22 23.05 -16.14
CA ASP A 340 -71.07 23.72 -17.11
C ASP A 340 -70.27 24.81 -17.85
N PRO A 341 -70.54 25.02 -19.15
CA PRO A 341 -69.80 25.96 -19.96
C PRO A 341 -69.94 27.38 -19.38
N PRO A 342 -68.83 28.09 -19.13
CA PRO A 342 -68.90 29.48 -18.69
C PRO A 342 -69.46 30.36 -19.83
N PRO A 343 -70.24 31.40 -19.49
CA PRO A 343 -70.72 32.37 -20.46
C PRO A 343 -69.56 33.17 -21.08
N THR A 344 -69.66 33.37 -22.38
CA THR A 344 -68.73 34.11 -23.22
C THR A 344 -68.71 35.62 -22.91
N ASP A 345 -67.55 36.23 -23.17
CA ASP A 345 -67.19 37.65 -23.35
C ASP A 345 -66.73 38.51 -22.14
N PRO A 346 -65.92 39.59 -22.36
CA PRO A 346 -65.10 39.97 -23.52
C PRO A 346 -63.60 40.27 -23.18
N THR A 347 -62.84 40.51 -24.24
CA THR A 347 -61.43 40.94 -24.43
C THR A 347 -60.96 42.18 -23.60
N PRO A 348 -59.64 42.54 -23.57
CA PRO A 348 -58.80 42.60 -22.37
C PRO A 348 -58.45 44.03 -21.91
N THR A 349 -57.90 44.19 -20.70
CA THR A 349 -57.19 45.43 -20.31
C THR A 349 -55.98 45.09 -19.45
N ASP A 350 -54.81 45.47 -19.97
CA ASP A 350 -53.47 45.46 -19.38
C ASP A 350 -53.41 46.39 -18.15
N PRO A 351 -52.69 46.04 -17.06
CA PRO A 351 -51.47 46.84 -16.83
C PRO A 351 -50.29 46.12 -16.12
N ALA A 352 -49.12 46.57 -16.56
CA ALA A 352 -47.96 47.03 -15.78
C ALA A 352 -47.06 46.00 -15.06
N ALA A 353 -45.82 45.98 -15.56
CA ALA A 353 -44.65 45.35 -14.97
C ALA A 353 -44.20 45.98 -13.64
N ALA A 354 -43.90 45.13 -12.66
CA ALA A 354 -43.09 45.49 -11.50
C ALA A 354 -41.97 44.44 -11.34
N SER A 355 -40.74 44.87 -11.61
CA SER A 355 -39.51 44.12 -11.38
C SER A 355 -39.08 44.19 -9.91
N THR A 356 -38.90 43.06 -9.26
CA THR A 356 -38.18 42.95 -7.98
C THR A 356 -36.81 42.30 -8.18
N PRO A 357 -35.73 42.85 -7.59
CA PRO A 357 -34.39 42.27 -7.69
C PRO A 357 -34.15 41.20 -6.62
N LEU A 358 -33.47 40.12 -7.02
CA LEU A 358 -32.95 39.06 -6.15
C LEU A 358 -31.75 39.56 -5.33
N PRO A 359 -31.61 39.19 -4.04
CA PRO A 359 -30.40 39.47 -3.28
C PRO A 359 -29.27 38.50 -3.66
N HIS A 360 -28.13 39.08 -4.04
CA HIS A 360 -26.82 38.43 -4.10
C HIS A 360 -26.26 38.21 -2.70
N THR A 361 -26.01 36.96 -2.32
CA THR A 361 -25.02 36.61 -1.28
C THR A 361 -24.27 35.34 -1.67
N GLY A 362 -23.15 35.51 -2.38
CA GLY A 362 -22.13 34.48 -2.60
C GLY A 362 -20.78 35.03 -2.18
N GLY A 363 -20.33 34.70 -0.97
CA GLY A 363 -18.99 35.02 -0.48
C GLY A 363 -17.96 34.17 -1.22
N ARG A 364 -17.11 34.82 -2.03
CA ARG A 364 -15.86 34.28 -2.54
C ARG A 364 -14.88 34.14 -1.37
N GLY A 365 -14.35 32.94 -1.15
CA GLY A 365 -13.29 32.74 -0.16
C GLY A 365 -12.59 31.39 -0.29
N ASP A 366 -13.29 30.30 0.00
CA ASP A 366 -12.58 29.07 0.42
C ASP A 366 -12.70 27.89 -0.54
N GLY A 367 -13.52 28.00 -1.60
CA GLY A 367 -13.72 26.91 -2.56
C GLY A 367 -12.53 26.67 -3.49
N ALA A 368 -11.76 27.71 -3.84
CA ALA A 368 -10.74 27.60 -4.89
C ALA A 368 -9.48 26.82 -4.46
N VAL A 369 -9.11 26.88 -3.17
CA VAL A 369 -7.93 26.18 -2.64
C VAL A 369 -8.20 24.69 -2.47
N ALA A 370 -9.40 24.32 -1.99
CA ALA A 370 -9.83 22.92 -1.90
C ALA A 370 -10.04 22.28 -3.29
N TYR A 371 -10.53 23.04 -4.27
CA TYR A 371 -10.74 22.52 -5.64
C TYR A 371 -9.41 22.25 -6.35
N LEU A 372 -8.39 23.10 -6.17
CA LEU A 372 -7.07 22.91 -6.77
C LEU A 372 -6.32 21.71 -6.17
N ALA A 373 -6.40 21.50 -4.85
CA ALA A 373 -5.78 20.36 -4.20
C ALA A 373 -6.39 19.02 -4.65
N THR A 374 -7.73 18.93 -4.73
CA THR A 374 -8.43 17.70 -5.13
C THR A 374 -8.28 17.43 -6.63
N ALA A 375 -8.32 18.46 -7.48
CA ALA A 375 -8.12 18.30 -8.93
C ALA A 375 -6.68 17.85 -9.27
N LEU A 376 -5.67 18.31 -8.53
CA LEU A 376 -4.28 17.85 -8.72
C LEU A 376 -4.07 16.40 -8.25
N LEU A 377 -4.73 15.99 -7.16
CA LEU A 377 -4.63 14.62 -6.64
C LEU A 377 -5.31 13.60 -7.58
N VAL A 378 -6.53 13.90 -8.03
CA VAL A 378 -7.31 13.00 -8.91
C VAL A 378 -6.80 13.03 -10.36
N GLY A 379 -6.44 14.22 -10.86
CA GLY A 379 -5.86 14.39 -12.20
C GLY A 379 -4.46 13.76 -12.34
N GLY A 380 -3.63 13.85 -11.29
CA GLY A 380 -2.28 13.27 -11.28
C GLY A 380 -2.29 11.74 -11.38
N ILE A 381 -3.20 11.08 -10.65
CA ILE A 381 -3.32 9.61 -10.65
C ILE A 381 -3.91 9.11 -11.98
N GLY A 382 -4.87 9.84 -12.58
CA GLY A 382 -5.46 9.48 -13.86
C GLY A 382 -4.50 9.62 -15.06
N LEU A 383 -3.62 10.64 -15.05
CA LEU A 383 -2.67 10.87 -16.14
C LEU A 383 -1.51 9.85 -16.14
N LEU A 384 -1.03 9.47 -14.95
CA LEU A 384 0.00 8.43 -14.80
C LEU A 384 -0.49 7.03 -15.23
N GLY A 385 -1.79 6.75 -15.12
CA GLY A 385 -2.39 5.50 -15.59
C GLY A 385 -2.51 5.41 -17.12
N THR A 386 -2.65 6.53 -17.82
CA THR A 386 -2.88 6.54 -19.28
C THR A 386 -1.59 6.65 -20.11
N LEU A 387 -0.54 7.29 -19.57
CA LEU A 387 0.76 7.38 -20.25
C LEU A 387 1.55 6.06 -20.26
N ARG A 388 1.18 5.08 -19.42
CA ARG A 388 1.87 3.77 -19.35
C ARG A 388 1.42 2.75 -20.41
N ARG A 389 0.55 3.13 -21.36
CA ARG A 389 -0.07 2.18 -22.31
C ARG A 389 0.21 2.41 -23.80
N ARG A 390 1.26 3.17 -24.16
CA ARG A 390 1.70 3.29 -25.55
C ARG A 390 3.21 3.20 -25.69
N GLU A 391 3.73 1.99 -25.80
CA GLU A 391 4.93 1.74 -26.60
C GLU A 391 4.50 1.13 -27.93
N PRO A 392 4.76 1.80 -29.07
CA PRO A 392 4.65 1.17 -30.38
C PRO A 392 5.81 0.19 -30.56
N GLN A 393 5.47 -1.03 -30.99
CA GLN A 393 6.44 -2.01 -31.48
C GLN A 393 7.33 -1.37 -32.56
N ARG A 394 8.64 -1.30 -32.30
CA ARG A 394 9.65 -0.96 -33.29
C ARG A 394 10.21 -2.23 -33.91
N GLU A 395 9.88 -2.45 -35.17
CA GLU A 395 10.52 -3.41 -36.07
C GLU A 395 12.02 -3.07 -36.26
N PRO A 396 12.90 -4.08 -36.42
CA PRO A 396 14.33 -3.84 -36.59
C PRO A 396 14.66 -3.49 -38.05
N ALA A 397 15.15 -2.27 -38.28
CA ALA A 397 15.76 -1.90 -39.54
C ALA A 397 17.26 -2.23 -39.53
N PHE A 398 17.64 -3.19 -40.38
CA PHE A 398 18.99 -3.39 -40.88
C PHE A 398 19.56 -2.11 -41.50
N ALA A 399 20.79 -1.72 -41.12
CA ALA A 399 21.81 -1.15 -42.02
C ALA A 399 23.13 -0.89 -41.27
N SER A 400 24.16 -1.70 -41.53
CA SER A 400 25.56 -1.24 -41.54
C SER A 400 25.78 -0.38 -42.81
N PRO A 401 26.68 0.61 -42.83
CA PRO A 401 28.08 0.29 -43.14
C PRO A 401 29.19 1.22 -42.58
N HIS A 402 30.40 0.65 -42.59
CA HIS A 402 31.72 1.24 -42.89
C HIS A 402 32.41 2.27 -41.97
N LEU A 403 33.51 1.80 -41.35
CA LEU A 403 34.90 2.25 -41.52
C LEU A 403 35.20 3.76 -41.49
N HIS A 404 36.03 4.19 -40.54
CA HIS A 404 37.34 4.80 -40.84
C HIS A 404 38.30 4.68 -39.64
N SER A 405 39.44 4.07 -39.89
CA SER A 405 40.66 4.19 -39.09
C SER A 405 41.37 5.48 -39.51
N HIS A 406 41.99 6.20 -38.58
CA HIS A 406 43.32 6.82 -38.71
C HIS A 406 43.59 7.74 -37.51
N GLY A 407 44.76 7.58 -36.89
CA GLY A 407 45.36 8.54 -35.95
C GLY A 407 45.77 7.91 -34.64
#